data_AF-A0A3P8B2F8-F1
#
_entry.id   AF-A0A3P8B2F8-F1
#
_cell.length_a   1.000
_cell.length_b   1.000
_cell.length_c   1.000
_cell.angle_alpha   90.00
_cell.angle_beta   90.00
_cell.angle_gamma   90.00
#
_symmetry.space_group_name_H-M   'P 1'
#
loop_
_entity.id
_entity.type
_entity.pdbx_description
1 polymer ?
#
loop_
_entity_poly.entity_id
_entity_poly.type
_entity_poly.pdbx_seq_one_letter_code
_entity_poly.pdbx_strand_id
1 'polypeptide(L)'
;MYNGVNQTANQMITVITQDTLSMNENYLAHKHYTFITSPIHDEFSVYVHTSSVSDDKYGFIAEIINRFIKHEIDTCEFHHNQEGGLRITSIGEFGPDIHLSNLRLEENGLVMLNLTGPSAIELYLTNSRNLVIQNSYIAKHSGDIINMVLLANQLTNGIQANLTNNVIVRNKLGSVLQAHGNHFNAIQVLRNYIAHNDCGYRTMIHINGLLSQPFANNFIYDNRADILLKCEGNENLNQYSIYQKNGFYNNQALNITKRTTIFCKNSKNIFRYNYFRNILNDYELVTGNQSIISVLPIQSGFQCPTSPYTSCPQGWKLRLEYDACICYRPDQIDAQYNWWGDTSSSSSPTVSSSSSNNQLLLMNSVKSTNITIDNENHNQITSQTFAQNRIYDHQDDLYLIKVNYANSYLSNSSTLGQGIYCPPNWDFYEFNCFYYFGAPMTYQEANDFCLSEVDGILASLPRISACRL
;
A
#
# COMPACT_ATOMS: atom_id res chain seq x y z
N MET A 1 4.56 35.78 7.09
CA MET A 1 4.25 35.48 8.50
C MET A 1 3.26 36.53 9.01
N TYR A 2 2.16 36.13 9.65
CA TYR A 2 1.16 37.06 10.22
C TYR A 2 1.04 36.85 11.73
N ASN A 3 1.04 37.93 12.51
CA ASN A 3 0.68 37.89 13.93
C ASN A 3 -0.69 38.56 14.08
N GLY A 4 -1.70 37.81 14.51
CA GLY A 4 -3.09 38.28 14.63
C GLY A 4 -3.36 39.26 15.77
N VAL A 5 -2.37 40.04 16.23
CA VAL A 5 -2.51 40.88 17.44
C VAL A 5 -3.38 42.13 17.21
N ASN A 6 -3.83 42.43 15.98
CA ASN A 6 -4.81 43.50 15.76
C ASN A 6 -5.79 43.14 14.63
N GLN A 7 -7.08 43.08 14.95
CA GLN A 7 -8.19 42.81 14.01
C GLN A 7 -8.32 43.85 12.87
N THR A 8 -7.52 44.92 12.88
CA THR A 8 -7.50 45.95 11.83
C THR A 8 -6.24 45.96 10.98
N ALA A 9 -5.26 45.10 11.26
CA ALA A 9 -4.04 45.03 10.47
C ALA A 9 -3.53 43.59 10.40
N ASN A 10 -3.63 42.99 9.21
CA ASN A 10 -2.78 41.88 8.78
C ASN A 10 -1.31 42.35 8.84
N GLN A 11 -0.71 42.34 10.03
CA GLN A 11 0.69 42.70 10.21
C GLN A 11 1.54 41.54 9.71
N MET A 12 1.98 41.68 8.47
CA MET A 12 3.07 40.93 7.86
C MET A 12 4.32 41.10 8.74
N ILE A 13 4.63 40.08 9.55
CA ILE A 13 5.74 40.06 10.51
C ILE A 13 7.09 40.17 9.80
N THR A 14 7.20 39.57 8.60
CA THR A 14 8.36 39.71 7.72
C THR A 14 8.01 39.29 6.30
N VAL A 15 8.73 39.84 5.32
CA VAL A 15 8.81 39.34 3.95
C VAL A 15 10.25 38.92 3.73
N ILE A 16 10.45 37.64 3.38
CA ILE A 16 11.74 37.20 2.87
C ILE A 16 11.71 37.49 1.36
N THR A 17 12.27 38.62 0.95
CA THR A 17 12.46 38.97 -0.46
C THR A 17 13.80 38.45 -0.98
N GLN A 18 13.98 38.40 -2.29
CA GLN A 18 15.28 38.10 -2.91
C GLN A 18 16.39 39.00 -2.34
N ASP A 19 16.12 40.29 -2.10
CA ASP A 19 17.06 41.23 -1.49
C ASP A 19 17.45 40.89 -0.04
N THR A 20 16.59 40.18 0.71
CA THR A 20 16.92 39.69 2.07
C THR A 20 17.80 38.43 2.05
N LEU A 21 17.84 37.72 0.92
CA LEU A 21 18.67 36.53 0.67
C LEU A 21 19.95 36.86 -0.11
N SER A 22 19.94 37.91 -0.95
CA SER A 22 21.11 38.40 -1.68
C SER A 22 21.84 39.47 -0.86
N MET A 23 22.63 39.05 0.12
CA MET A 23 23.71 39.91 0.60
C MET A 23 25.03 39.45 -0.02
N ASN A 24 25.64 40.40 -0.70
CA ASN A 24 26.76 40.29 -1.62
C ASN A 24 28.11 40.10 -0.91
N GLU A 25 28.16 39.27 0.14
CA GLU A 25 29.38 38.97 0.86
C GLU A 25 29.43 37.49 1.23
N ASN A 26 30.62 36.90 1.12
CA ASN A 26 30.98 35.49 1.28
C ASN A 26 30.70 34.85 2.66
N TYR A 27 29.51 35.05 3.22
CA TYR A 27 29.07 34.44 4.46
C TYR A 27 27.83 33.58 4.22
N LEU A 28 27.97 32.28 4.49
CA LEU A 28 26.87 31.35 4.75
C LEU A 28 26.10 31.85 5.99
N ALA A 29 25.24 32.84 5.80
CA ALA A 29 24.41 33.39 6.87
C ALA A 29 23.15 32.52 7.00
N HIS A 30 23.22 31.46 7.80
CA HIS A 30 22.04 30.82 8.38
C HIS A 30 21.38 31.82 9.33
N LYS A 31 20.57 32.74 8.80
CA LYS A 31 19.75 33.62 9.64
C LYS A 31 18.66 32.77 10.30
N HIS A 32 18.89 32.41 11.56
CA HIS A 32 17.88 31.82 12.42
C HIS A 32 16.93 32.91 12.88
N TYR A 33 15.64 32.72 12.61
CA TYR A 33 14.59 33.56 13.14
C TYR A 33 13.78 32.77 14.15
N THR A 34 13.81 33.20 15.42
CA THR A 34 13.00 32.59 16.48
C THR A 34 11.76 33.44 16.70
N PHE A 35 10.59 32.80 16.65
CA PHE A 35 9.31 33.44 16.92
C PHE A 35 8.63 32.74 18.08
N ILE A 36 8.10 33.51 19.02
CA ILE A 36 7.28 33.00 20.12
C ILE A 36 5.86 33.47 19.84
N THR A 37 4.97 32.52 19.51
CA THR A 37 3.54 32.78 19.34
C THR A 37 2.81 32.71 20.68
N SER A 38 1.62 33.32 20.74
CA SER A 38 0.71 33.20 21.87
C SER A 38 -0.25 32.02 21.63
N PRO A 39 -0.71 31.28 22.66
CA PRO A 39 -1.65 30.16 22.53
C PRO A 39 -2.98 30.49 21.83
N ILE A 40 -3.25 31.77 21.58
CA ILE A 40 -4.47 32.28 20.94
C ILE A 40 -4.30 32.34 19.41
N HIS A 41 -3.06 32.29 18.89
CA HIS A 41 -2.72 32.38 17.47
C HIS A 41 -1.56 31.42 17.12
N ASP A 42 -1.85 30.11 17.09
CA ASP A 42 -0.88 29.04 16.81
C ASP A 42 -0.87 28.61 15.33
N GLU A 43 -1.00 29.57 14.39
CA GLU A 43 -0.87 29.29 12.95
C GLU A 43 0.44 29.88 12.41
N PHE A 44 1.27 29.01 11.80
CA PHE A 44 2.47 29.41 11.09
C PHE A 44 2.32 29.10 9.60
N SER A 45 1.86 30.09 8.83
CA SER A 45 1.76 29.98 7.38
C SER A 45 3.02 30.56 6.72
N VAL A 46 3.72 29.73 5.95
CA VAL A 46 4.89 30.10 5.15
C VAL A 46 4.54 29.95 3.69
N TYR A 47 4.72 31.03 2.92
CA TYR A 47 4.70 30.98 1.47
C TYR A 47 6.14 31.17 0.99
N VAL A 48 6.74 30.10 0.45
CA VAL A 48 8.07 30.14 -0.16
C VAL A 48 7.90 29.94 -1.66
N HIS A 49 8.31 30.93 -2.43
CA HIS A 49 8.39 30.82 -3.89
C HIS A 49 9.86 30.98 -4.28
N THR A 50 10.46 29.91 -4.81
CA THR A 50 11.86 29.89 -5.21
C THR A 50 11.93 29.73 -6.72
N SER A 51 12.20 30.83 -7.41
CA SER A 51 12.40 30.84 -8.85
C SER A 51 13.89 31.01 -9.15
N SER A 52 14.63 29.93 -9.40
CA SER A 52 15.82 30.05 -10.26
C SER A 52 16.26 28.70 -10.86
N VAL A 53 16.83 28.82 -12.06
CA VAL A 53 17.34 27.77 -12.96
C VAL A 53 18.83 27.50 -12.68
N SER A 54 19.38 27.95 -11.53
CA SER A 54 20.84 27.97 -11.37
C SER A 54 21.40 27.80 -9.95
N ASP A 55 20.59 27.61 -8.91
CA ASP A 55 21.14 27.25 -7.58
C ASP A 55 20.16 26.34 -6.82
N ASP A 56 20.56 25.08 -6.65
CA ASP A 56 19.70 23.92 -6.33
C ASP A 56 19.34 23.78 -4.84
N LYS A 57 19.35 24.86 -4.04
CA LYS A 57 19.21 24.75 -2.57
C LYS A 57 18.40 25.88 -1.96
N TYR A 58 17.12 25.97 -2.32
CA TYR A 58 16.19 26.83 -1.60
C TYR A 58 15.08 26.00 -0.95
N GLY A 59 14.90 26.22 0.34
CA GLY A 59 13.89 25.59 1.19
C GLY A 59 13.90 26.31 2.55
N PHE A 60 12.96 25.98 3.42
CA PHE A 60 12.99 26.45 4.80
C PHE A 60 12.99 25.26 5.75
N ILE A 61 13.76 25.38 6.84
CA ILE A 61 13.73 24.44 7.95
C ILE A 61 13.00 25.16 9.08
N ALA A 62 11.89 24.58 9.53
CA ALA A 62 11.20 25.02 10.73
C ALA A 62 11.51 24.05 11.87
N GLU A 63 12.15 24.54 12.93
CA GLU A 63 12.30 23.82 14.19
C GLU A 63 11.18 24.28 15.14
N ILE A 64 10.32 23.35 15.55
CA ILE A 64 9.18 23.65 16.42
C ILE A 64 9.37 22.91 17.74
N ILE A 65 9.55 23.65 18.84
CA ILE A 65 9.74 23.09 20.18
C ILE A 65 8.44 23.24 20.97
N ASN A 66 7.77 22.13 21.29
CA ASN A 66 6.63 22.13 22.20
C ASN A 66 6.46 20.78 22.92
N ARG A 67 5.80 20.77 24.08
CA ARG A 67 5.59 19.60 24.95
C ARG A 67 4.50 18.65 24.49
N PHE A 68 3.46 19.11 23.78
CA PHE A 68 2.38 18.27 23.24
C PHE A 68 1.70 18.97 22.06
N ILE A 69 1.98 18.56 20.82
CA ILE A 69 1.38 19.20 19.64
C ILE A 69 0.94 18.18 18.59
N LYS A 70 -0.18 18.53 17.93
CA LYS A 70 -0.60 18.07 16.62
C LYS A 70 -0.03 19.04 15.57
N HIS A 71 0.81 18.60 14.66
CA HIS A 71 1.16 19.39 13.46
C HIS A 71 0.18 19.05 12.34
N GLU A 72 -0.41 20.09 11.77
CA GLU A 72 -1.37 19.97 10.69
C GLU A 72 -0.86 20.74 9.48
N ILE A 73 -0.74 20.04 8.35
CA ILE A 73 -0.47 20.62 7.04
C ILE A 73 -1.69 20.29 6.20
N ASP A 74 -2.48 21.30 5.90
CA ASP A 74 -3.74 21.17 5.19
C ASP A 74 -3.78 22.11 3.98
N THR A 75 -4.42 21.65 2.90
CA THR A 75 -4.70 22.48 1.71
C THR A 75 -3.44 23.18 1.16
N CYS A 76 -2.35 22.40 1.01
CA CYS A 76 -1.07 22.90 0.49
C CYS A 76 -0.70 22.21 -0.83
N GLU A 77 -0.01 22.95 -1.70
CA GLU A 77 0.45 22.46 -2.99
C GLU A 77 1.99 22.47 -3.08
N PHE A 78 2.57 21.36 -3.54
CA PHE A 78 4.00 21.15 -3.72
C PHE A 78 4.22 20.72 -5.17
N HIS A 79 4.88 21.57 -5.95
CA HIS A 79 5.04 21.35 -7.38
C HIS A 79 6.49 21.55 -7.80
N HIS A 80 6.98 20.71 -8.70
CA HIS A 80 8.30 20.87 -9.36
C HIS A 80 9.49 20.98 -8.39
N ASN A 81 9.40 20.38 -7.20
CA ASN A 81 10.53 20.33 -6.28
C ASN A 81 11.58 19.33 -6.82
N GLN A 82 12.86 19.69 -6.74
CA GLN A 82 13.95 18.78 -7.10
C GLN A 82 14.06 17.59 -6.13
N GLU A 83 13.77 17.83 -4.84
CA GLU A 83 13.64 16.78 -3.85
C GLU A 83 12.19 16.27 -3.73
N GLY A 84 11.78 15.81 -2.55
CA GLY A 84 10.39 15.53 -2.22
C GLY A 84 9.57 16.78 -2.01
N GLY A 85 8.31 16.60 -1.60
CA GLY A 85 7.45 17.69 -1.14
C GLY A 85 7.59 17.97 0.35
N LEU A 86 7.61 16.90 1.16
CA LEU A 86 7.55 17.03 2.62
C LEU A 86 8.47 16.02 3.32
N ARG A 87 9.24 16.51 4.30
CA ARG A 87 10.03 15.67 5.20
C ARG A 87 9.76 16.05 6.65
N ILE A 88 9.27 15.10 7.44
CA ILE A 88 9.02 15.28 8.88
C ILE A 88 9.86 14.27 9.64
N THR A 89 10.73 14.76 10.52
CA THR A 89 11.59 13.93 11.38
C THR A 89 11.37 14.33 12.83
N SER A 90 10.90 13.38 13.64
CA SER A 90 10.82 13.50 15.09
C SER A 90 12.16 13.17 15.72
N ILE A 91 12.61 14.01 16.65
CA ILE A 91 13.81 13.78 17.47
C ILE A 91 13.38 13.88 18.93
N GLY A 92 13.70 12.86 19.73
CA GLY A 92 13.39 12.81 21.15
C GLY A 92 12.52 11.62 21.55
N GLU A 93 12.10 11.61 22.82
CA GLU A 93 11.36 10.50 23.43
C GLU A 93 9.91 10.42 22.94
N PHE A 94 9.25 11.56 22.67
CA PHE A 94 7.86 11.62 22.22
C PHE A 94 7.76 12.53 21.00
N GLY A 95 7.22 11.99 19.91
CA GLY A 95 6.93 12.74 18.70
C GLY A 95 5.54 13.38 18.71
N PRO A 96 5.32 14.42 17.90
CA PRO A 96 4.02 15.06 17.73
C PRO A 96 3.03 14.17 16.94
N ASP A 97 1.74 14.47 17.08
CA ASP A 97 0.72 13.93 16.17
C ASP A 97 0.80 14.65 14.83
N ILE A 98 0.76 13.94 13.72
CA ILE A 98 0.93 14.51 12.38
C ILE A 98 -0.35 14.33 11.58
N HIS A 99 -0.88 15.42 11.03
CA HIS A 99 -2.06 15.43 10.18
C HIS A 99 -1.73 16.11 8.86
N LEU A 100 -1.72 15.32 7.79
CA LEU A 100 -1.52 15.76 6.43
C LEU A 100 -2.83 15.54 5.68
N SER A 101 -3.47 16.62 5.23
CA SER A 101 -4.75 16.52 4.53
C SER A 101 -4.86 17.47 3.35
N ASN A 102 -5.64 17.06 2.34
CA ASN A 102 -5.91 17.90 1.17
C ASN A 102 -4.63 18.43 0.51
N LEU A 103 -3.57 17.61 0.49
CA LEU A 103 -2.29 17.99 -0.11
C LEU A 103 -2.28 17.67 -1.59
N ARG A 104 -1.60 18.52 -2.36
CA ARG A 104 -1.34 18.30 -3.78
C ARG A 104 0.16 18.24 -4.01
N LEU A 105 0.68 17.08 -4.38
CA LEU A 105 2.09 16.86 -4.68
C LEU A 105 2.22 16.41 -6.13
N GLU A 106 2.66 17.31 -7.02
CA GLU A 106 2.80 16.98 -8.44
C GLU A 106 4.18 17.28 -9.00
N GLU A 107 4.65 16.42 -9.90
CA GLU A 107 5.88 16.64 -10.68
C GLU A 107 7.11 16.95 -9.82
N ASN A 108 7.13 16.42 -8.59
CA ASN A 108 8.27 16.51 -7.67
C ASN A 108 9.26 15.36 -7.92
N GLY A 109 10.47 15.52 -7.42
CA GLY A 109 11.55 14.57 -7.54
C GLY A 109 12.32 14.70 -8.86
N LEU A 110 13.63 14.86 -8.74
CA LEU A 110 14.55 14.92 -9.87
C LEU A 110 15.02 13.51 -10.27
N VAL A 111 14.83 13.15 -11.53
CA VAL A 111 15.36 11.89 -12.09
C VAL A 111 16.83 12.07 -12.46
N MET A 112 17.72 11.48 -11.66
CA MET A 112 19.14 11.37 -12.01
C MET A 112 19.46 9.93 -12.44
N LEU A 113 20.01 9.77 -13.65
CA LEU A 113 20.52 8.48 -14.17
C LEU A 113 19.51 7.30 -14.12
N ASN A 114 18.21 7.60 -14.19
CA ASN A 114 17.14 6.60 -14.05
C ASN A 114 17.19 5.83 -12.71
N LEU A 115 17.82 6.42 -11.69
CA LEU A 115 17.84 5.92 -10.32
C LEU A 115 16.66 6.50 -9.54
N THR A 116 16.35 5.85 -8.43
CA THR A 116 15.27 6.27 -7.53
C THR A 116 15.58 7.63 -6.93
N GLY A 117 14.66 8.56 -7.17
CA GLY A 117 14.67 9.90 -6.57
C GLY A 117 14.21 9.89 -5.11
N PRO A 118 14.26 11.05 -4.45
CA PRO A 118 13.83 11.22 -3.06
C PRO A 118 12.34 10.97 -2.86
N SER A 119 11.93 10.74 -1.61
CA SER A 119 10.53 10.46 -1.27
C SER A 119 9.65 11.70 -1.35
N ALA A 120 8.45 11.64 -1.93
CA ALA A 120 7.51 12.76 -1.96
C ALA A 120 7.12 13.20 -0.54
N ILE A 121 6.82 12.23 0.32
CA ILE A 121 6.56 12.39 1.74
C ILE A 121 7.50 11.43 2.48
N GLU A 122 8.46 11.99 3.22
CA GLU A 122 9.37 11.24 4.07
C GLU A 122 9.03 11.49 5.55
N LEU A 123 8.73 10.42 6.29
CA LEU A 123 8.35 10.48 7.69
C LEU A 123 9.27 9.61 8.53
N TYR A 124 9.85 10.20 9.56
CA TYR A 124 10.55 9.47 10.61
C TYR A 124 9.94 9.87 11.95
N LEU A 125 9.10 9.01 12.52
CA LEU A 125 8.34 9.32 13.73
C LEU A 125 8.69 8.35 14.86
N THR A 126 8.94 8.92 16.04
CA THR A 126 9.25 8.18 17.26
C THR A 126 8.16 8.45 18.29
N ASN A 127 7.49 7.41 18.78
CA ASN A 127 6.52 7.50 19.89
C ASN A 127 5.41 8.55 19.71
N SER A 128 5.05 8.89 18.46
CA SER A 128 3.83 9.66 18.14
C SER A 128 2.59 8.81 18.41
N ARG A 129 1.41 9.43 18.59
CA ARG A 129 0.17 8.66 18.75
C ARG A 129 -0.57 8.52 17.44
N ASN A 130 -0.75 9.62 16.72
CA ASN A 130 -1.55 9.67 15.50
C ASN A 130 -0.71 10.18 14.32
N LEU A 131 -0.81 9.47 13.20
CA LEU A 131 -0.36 9.94 11.89
C LEU A 131 -1.53 9.82 10.93
N VAL A 132 -1.92 10.91 10.28
CA VAL A 132 -2.98 10.93 9.28
C VAL A 132 -2.44 11.50 7.98
N ILE A 133 -2.66 10.80 6.88
CA ILE A 133 -2.44 11.25 5.50
C ILE A 133 -3.73 10.95 4.75
N GLN A 134 -4.50 11.98 4.44
CA GLN A 134 -5.82 11.78 3.85
C GLN A 134 -6.15 12.76 2.74
N ASN A 135 -7.07 12.35 1.86
CA ASN A 135 -7.65 13.22 0.83
C ASN A 135 -6.58 13.93 -0.01
N SER A 136 -5.44 13.30 -0.27
CA SER A 136 -4.32 13.96 -0.97
C SER A 136 -4.15 13.42 -2.38
N TYR A 137 -3.71 14.30 -3.29
CA TYR A 137 -3.38 13.99 -4.67
C TYR A 137 -1.87 13.95 -4.85
N ILE A 138 -1.32 12.80 -5.22
CA ILE A 138 0.12 12.64 -5.46
C ILE A 138 0.33 12.05 -6.85
N ALA A 139 0.85 12.87 -7.77
CA ALA A 139 0.94 12.49 -9.18
C ALA A 139 2.27 12.83 -9.82
N LYS A 140 2.69 12.00 -10.79
CA LYS A 140 3.88 12.23 -11.62
C LYS A 140 5.18 12.47 -10.83
N HIS A 141 5.24 12.03 -9.57
CA HIS A 141 6.44 12.11 -8.75
C HIS A 141 7.48 11.10 -9.24
N SER A 142 8.75 11.49 -9.14
CA SER A 142 9.89 10.64 -9.47
C SER A 142 10.65 10.22 -8.22
N GLY A 143 10.55 8.95 -7.84
CA GLY A 143 11.10 8.42 -6.60
C GLY A 143 10.07 7.71 -5.75
N ASP A 144 10.39 7.47 -4.49
CA ASP A 144 9.42 6.91 -3.54
C ASP A 144 8.30 7.94 -3.26
N ILE A 145 7.09 7.49 -2.96
CA ILE A 145 5.95 8.38 -2.72
C ILE A 145 5.79 8.64 -1.24
N ILE A 146 5.37 7.63 -0.47
CA ILE A 146 5.31 7.72 0.98
C ILE A 146 6.32 6.75 1.55
N ASN A 147 7.36 7.30 2.18
CA ASN A 147 8.31 6.53 2.95
C ASN A 147 8.17 6.91 4.43
N MET A 148 7.81 5.93 5.25
CA MET A 148 7.54 6.16 6.66
C MET A 148 8.23 5.12 7.53
N VAL A 149 8.96 5.62 8.52
CA VAL A 149 9.61 4.83 9.57
C VAL A 149 8.94 5.20 10.89
N LEU A 150 8.19 4.25 11.44
CA LEU A 150 7.41 4.39 12.65
C LEU A 150 8.03 3.55 13.76
N LEU A 151 8.58 4.22 14.77
CA LEU A 151 9.22 3.58 15.90
C LEU A 151 8.42 3.88 17.16
N ALA A 152 7.97 2.83 17.85
CA ALA A 152 7.31 2.97 19.14
C ALA A 152 7.87 1.97 20.15
N ASN A 153 7.58 2.22 21.43
CA ASN A 153 7.89 1.29 22.50
C ASN A 153 6.61 0.80 23.19
N GLN A 154 6.73 -0.18 24.08
CA GLN A 154 5.58 -0.77 24.78
C GLN A 154 4.79 0.23 25.65
N LEU A 155 5.41 1.35 26.07
CA LEU A 155 4.81 2.31 26.99
C LEU A 155 3.93 3.35 26.29
N THR A 156 4.11 3.56 24.98
CA THR A 156 3.48 4.67 24.23
C THR A 156 2.22 4.28 23.47
N ASN A 157 1.73 3.04 23.61
CA ASN A 157 0.59 2.47 22.88
C ASN A 157 0.71 2.46 21.34
N GLY A 158 1.91 2.73 20.80
CA GLY A 158 2.18 2.63 19.36
C GLY A 158 1.59 3.74 18.50
N ILE A 159 2.20 3.99 17.34
CA ILE A 159 1.68 4.93 16.35
C ILE A 159 0.50 4.28 15.63
N GLN A 160 -0.64 4.97 15.59
CA GLN A 160 -1.80 4.65 14.77
C GLN A 160 -1.75 5.50 13.50
N ALA A 161 -1.30 4.91 12.40
CA ALA A 161 -1.19 5.57 11.11
C ALA A 161 -2.46 5.35 10.27
N ASN A 162 -2.94 6.41 9.63
CA ASN A 162 -4.12 6.43 8.78
C ASN A 162 -3.78 6.98 7.41
N LEU A 163 -3.78 6.13 6.39
CA LEU A 163 -3.66 6.50 4.98
C LEU A 163 -5.02 6.29 4.30
N THR A 164 -5.82 7.36 4.18
CA THR A 164 -7.22 7.26 3.70
C THR A 164 -7.52 8.14 2.50
N ASN A 165 -8.23 7.58 1.51
CA ASN A 165 -8.86 8.36 0.44
C ASN A 165 -7.86 9.22 -0.37
N ASN A 166 -6.63 8.73 -0.53
CA ASN A 166 -5.61 9.39 -1.35
C ASN A 166 -5.64 8.84 -2.77
N VAL A 167 -5.24 9.69 -3.71
CA VAL A 167 -5.12 9.36 -5.13
C VAL A 167 -3.65 9.44 -5.50
N ILE A 168 -3.06 8.31 -5.87
CA ILE A 168 -1.63 8.17 -6.16
C ILE A 168 -1.46 7.62 -7.57
N VAL A 169 -1.10 8.47 -8.52
CA VAL A 169 -1.16 8.13 -9.95
C VAL A 169 0.07 8.53 -10.75
N ARG A 170 0.42 7.72 -11.77
CA ARG A 170 1.47 8.02 -12.76
C ARG A 170 2.85 8.33 -12.19
N ASN A 171 3.18 7.79 -11.01
CA ASN A 171 4.49 7.96 -10.41
C ASN A 171 5.49 6.96 -10.99
N LYS A 172 6.78 7.30 -10.95
CA LYS A 172 7.84 6.47 -11.57
C LYS A 172 9.08 6.31 -10.69
N LEU A 173 9.82 5.24 -10.94
CA LEU A 173 11.18 5.00 -10.43
C LEU A 173 11.30 4.88 -8.90
N GLY A 174 10.23 4.54 -8.20
CA GLY A 174 10.24 4.28 -6.76
C GLY A 174 8.99 3.52 -6.31
N SER A 175 8.74 3.50 -5.00
CA SER A 175 7.68 2.75 -4.35
C SER A 175 6.50 3.67 -4.01
N VAL A 176 5.28 3.16 -4.01
CA VAL A 176 4.09 3.94 -3.60
C VAL A 176 4.02 4.09 -2.07
N LEU A 177 4.27 3.00 -1.34
CA LEU A 177 4.22 3.03 0.13
C LEU A 177 5.28 2.11 0.72
N GLN A 178 6.20 2.70 1.47
CA GLN A 178 7.22 1.99 2.25
C GLN A 178 6.97 2.28 3.74
N ALA A 179 6.22 1.40 4.40
CA ALA A 179 5.92 1.52 5.81
C ALA A 179 6.78 0.54 6.61
N HIS A 180 7.71 1.08 7.40
CA HIS A 180 8.60 0.32 8.27
C HIS A 180 8.34 0.65 9.72
N GLY A 181 8.35 -0.37 10.58
CA GLY A 181 8.20 -0.15 12.00
C GLY A 181 8.30 -1.42 12.81
N ASN A 182 7.73 -1.37 14.00
CA ASN A 182 7.61 -2.53 14.88
C ASN A 182 6.15 -2.80 15.25
N HIS A 183 5.92 -3.94 15.87
CA HIS A 183 4.61 -4.51 16.13
C HIS A 183 3.75 -3.73 17.11
N PHE A 184 4.29 -2.70 17.77
CA PHE A 184 3.48 -1.78 18.56
C PHE A 184 2.70 -0.82 17.66
N ASN A 185 3.19 -0.55 16.45
CA ASN A 185 2.55 0.37 15.52
C ASN A 185 1.53 -0.36 14.64
N ALA A 186 0.46 0.37 14.30
CA ALA A 186 -0.54 -0.10 13.37
C ALA A 186 -0.76 0.93 12.25
N ILE A 187 -1.13 0.42 11.08
CA ILE A 187 -1.47 1.23 9.91
C ILE A 187 -2.80 0.78 9.33
N GLN A 188 -3.73 1.73 9.16
CA GLN A 188 -4.90 1.57 8.32
C GLN A 188 -4.64 2.21 6.95
N VAL A 189 -4.97 1.48 5.90
CA VAL A 189 -4.84 1.94 4.51
C VAL A 189 -6.18 1.69 3.84
N LEU A 190 -6.97 2.75 3.66
CA LEU A 190 -8.38 2.62 3.29
C LEU A 190 -8.77 3.51 2.12
N ARG A 191 -9.50 2.93 1.16
CA ARG A 191 -10.09 3.68 0.03
C ARG A 191 -9.10 4.50 -0.78
N ASN A 192 -7.84 4.07 -0.88
CA ASN A 192 -6.87 4.75 -1.74
C ASN A 192 -7.03 4.26 -3.18
N TYR A 193 -6.92 5.19 -4.13
CA TYR A 193 -6.87 4.92 -5.57
C TYR A 193 -5.42 4.98 -6.02
N ILE A 194 -4.84 3.83 -6.39
CA ILE A 194 -3.43 3.70 -6.74
C ILE A 194 -3.36 3.14 -8.16
N ALA A 195 -3.01 3.97 -9.14
CA ALA A 195 -3.05 3.58 -10.53
C ALA A 195 -1.91 4.09 -11.40
N HIS A 196 -1.58 3.34 -12.45
CA HIS A 196 -0.62 3.74 -13.50
C HIS A 196 0.78 4.07 -12.98
N ASN A 197 1.18 3.54 -11.81
CA ASN A 197 2.51 3.75 -11.26
C ASN A 197 3.50 2.73 -11.84
N ASP A 198 4.69 3.16 -12.23
CA ASP A 198 5.80 2.29 -12.66
C ASP A 198 6.95 2.32 -11.65
N CYS A 199 6.92 1.36 -10.73
CA CYS A 199 7.93 1.18 -9.70
C CYS A 199 9.22 0.50 -10.22
N GLY A 200 9.25 0.06 -11.48
CA GLY A 200 10.34 -0.76 -12.01
C GLY A 200 10.53 -2.04 -11.18
N TYR A 201 11.77 -2.41 -10.90
CA TYR A 201 12.11 -3.60 -10.11
C TYR A 201 12.07 -3.36 -8.58
N ARG A 202 11.23 -2.43 -8.11
CA ARG A 202 10.99 -2.23 -6.68
C ARG A 202 9.62 -2.73 -6.29
N THR A 203 9.47 -3.09 -5.02
CA THR A 203 8.17 -3.37 -4.43
C THR A 203 7.34 -2.08 -4.38
N MET A 204 6.08 -2.13 -4.82
CA MET A 204 5.21 -0.95 -4.84
C MET A 204 4.71 -0.58 -3.44
N ILE A 205 4.12 -1.54 -2.72
CA ILE A 205 3.64 -1.37 -1.34
C ILE A 205 4.37 -2.38 -0.46
N HIS A 206 5.06 -1.90 0.57
CA HIS A 206 5.74 -2.74 1.54
C HIS A 206 5.35 -2.31 2.95
N ILE A 207 4.75 -3.25 3.68
CA ILE A 207 4.41 -3.09 5.09
C ILE A 207 5.29 -4.06 5.86
N ASN A 208 6.24 -3.51 6.63
CA ASN A 208 7.26 -4.28 7.32
C ASN A 208 7.27 -4.00 8.82
N GLY A 209 6.88 -5.01 9.59
CA GLY A 209 6.94 -4.99 11.05
C GLY A 209 5.76 -4.29 11.73
N LEU A 210 4.89 -3.60 10.99
CA LEU A 210 3.65 -2.99 11.49
C LEU A 210 2.45 -3.94 11.39
N LEU A 211 1.43 -3.69 12.19
CA LEU A 211 0.14 -4.36 12.08
C LEU A 211 -0.78 -3.61 11.12
N SER A 212 -1.32 -4.30 10.12
CA SER A 212 -2.28 -3.70 9.20
C SER A 212 -3.70 -3.85 9.72
N GLN A 213 -4.33 -2.75 10.16
CA GLN A 213 -5.61 -2.79 10.87
C GLN A 213 -6.58 -1.67 10.44
N PRO A 214 -7.31 -1.82 9.32
CA PRO A 214 -7.09 -2.76 8.23
C PRO A 214 -6.49 -2.11 6.96
N PHE A 215 -5.97 -2.92 6.04
CA PHE A 215 -5.73 -2.55 4.64
C PHE A 215 -6.95 -2.98 3.82
N ALA A 216 -7.85 -2.04 3.51
CA ALA A 216 -9.14 -2.40 2.93
C ALA A 216 -9.71 -1.39 1.94
N ASN A 217 -10.54 -1.90 1.02
CA ASN A 217 -11.25 -1.08 0.05
C ASN A 217 -10.34 -0.22 -0.84
N ASN A 218 -9.08 -0.60 -1.03
CA ASN A 218 -8.18 0.09 -1.95
C ASN A 218 -8.40 -0.42 -3.37
N PHE A 219 -8.33 0.48 -4.34
CA PHE A 219 -8.38 0.14 -5.76
C PHE A 219 -6.99 0.32 -6.36
N ILE A 220 -6.38 -0.78 -6.76
CA ILE A 220 -5.00 -0.90 -7.21
C ILE A 220 -5.03 -1.41 -8.65
N TYR A 221 -4.82 -0.50 -9.59
CA TYR A 221 -5.10 -0.74 -11.00
C TYR A 221 -3.93 -0.36 -11.91
N ASP A 222 -3.57 -1.24 -12.85
CA ASP A 222 -2.61 -0.94 -13.92
C ASP A 222 -1.25 -0.41 -13.40
N ASN A 223 -0.75 -0.99 -12.32
CA ASN A 223 0.58 -0.66 -11.78
C ASN A 223 1.61 -1.70 -12.21
N ARG A 224 2.86 -1.28 -12.30
CA ARG A 224 4.00 -2.12 -12.66
C ARG A 224 5.08 -2.08 -11.58
N ALA A 225 5.46 -3.23 -11.03
CA ALA A 225 6.41 -3.33 -9.91
C ALA A 225 7.10 -4.69 -9.86
N ASP A 226 8.16 -4.86 -9.06
CA ASP A 226 8.72 -6.18 -8.76
C ASP A 226 7.67 -7.08 -8.09
N ILE A 227 7.09 -6.57 -7.00
CA ILE A 227 5.99 -7.15 -6.23
C ILE A 227 5.03 -6.00 -5.89
N LEU A 228 3.72 -6.22 -6.03
CA LEU A 228 2.74 -5.15 -5.81
C LEU A 228 2.53 -4.90 -4.31
N LEU A 229 2.27 -5.93 -3.52
CA LEU A 229 2.14 -5.84 -2.07
C LEU A 229 3.05 -6.86 -1.38
N LYS A 230 3.98 -6.37 -0.56
CA LYS A 230 4.82 -7.18 0.31
C LYS A 230 4.44 -6.94 1.76
N CYS A 231 4.07 -8.00 2.47
CA CYS A 231 3.72 -7.92 3.89
C CYS A 231 4.67 -8.79 4.72
N GLU A 232 5.35 -8.13 5.65
CA GLU A 232 6.34 -8.72 6.56
C GLU A 232 6.02 -8.31 8.00
N GLY A 233 6.28 -9.20 8.95
CA GLY A 233 5.90 -8.98 10.34
C GLY A 233 6.43 -10.09 11.24
N ASN A 234 6.29 -9.89 12.54
CA ASN A 234 6.73 -10.87 13.54
C ASN A 234 5.65 -11.95 13.72
N GLU A 235 6.05 -13.21 13.54
CA GLU A 235 5.14 -14.36 13.66
C GLU A 235 4.71 -14.65 15.10
N ASN A 236 5.51 -14.25 16.09
CA ASN A 236 5.28 -14.57 17.50
C ASN A 236 4.23 -13.68 18.18
N LEU A 237 3.45 -12.94 17.39
CA LEU A 237 2.40 -12.08 17.87
C LEU A 237 1.04 -12.79 17.85
N ASN A 238 0.18 -12.42 18.80
CA ASN A 238 -1.21 -12.88 18.84
C ASN A 238 -2.14 -12.05 17.95
N GLN A 239 -1.64 -10.94 17.40
CA GLN A 239 -2.39 -10.02 16.55
C GLN A 239 -2.17 -10.37 15.08
N TYR A 240 -3.19 -10.10 14.28
CA TYR A 240 -3.20 -10.35 12.84
C TYR A 240 -3.26 -9.04 12.06
N SER A 241 -2.65 -9.05 10.88
CA SER A 241 -2.84 -8.02 9.86
C SER A 241 -4.00 -8.43 8.94
N ILE A 242 -4.87 -7.48 8.61
CA ILE A 242 -6.11 -7.73 7.87
C ILE A 242 -6.08 -6.99 6.53
N TYR A 243 -6.19 -7.75 5.45
CA TYR A 243 -6.24 -7.30 4.07
C TYR A 243 -7.56 -7.73 3.43
N GLN A 244 -8.52 -6.82 3.29
CA GLN A 244 -9.85 -7.21 2.85
C GLN A 244 -10.51 -6.26 1.85
N LYS A 245 -11.34 -6.81 0.96
CA LYS A 245 -12.10 -6.02 -0.02
C LYS A 245 -11.20 -5.11 -0.86
N ASN A 246 -9.97 -5.52 -1.17
CA ASN A 246 -9.11 -4.76 -2.07
C ASN A 246 -9.33 -5.24 -3.50
N GLY A 247 -9.24 -4.31 -4.45
CA GLY A 247 -9.29 -4.60 -5.88
C GLY A 247 -7.89 -4.53 -6.48
N PHE A 248 -7.30 -5.66 -6.84
CA PHE A 248 -6.06 -5.73 -7.61
C PHE A 248 -6.40 -6.14 -9.04
N TYR A 249 -6.36 -5.18 -9.96
CA TYR A 249 -6.79 -5.39 -11.33
C TYR A 249 -5.74 -4.92 -12.34
N ASN A 250 -5.43 -5.76 -13.34
CA ASN A 250 -4.54 -5.44 -14.45
C ASN A 250 -3.13 -4.95 -14.04
N ASN A 251 -2.65 -5.32 -12.87
CA ASN A 251 -1.28 -4.99 -12.44
C ASN A 251 -0.28 -5.98 -13.04
N GLN A 252 0.97 -5.55 -13.15
CA GLN A 252 2.08 -6.34 -13.66
C GLN A 252 3.22 -6.45 -12.63
N ALA A 253 3.48 -7.68 -12.19
CA ALA A 253 4.65 -8.05 -11.41
C ALA A 253 5.82 -8.39 -12.34
N LEU A 254 7.02 -7.91 -12.01
CA LEU A 254 8.22 -8.03 -12.82
C LEU A 254 9.25 -8.99 -12.24
N ASN A 255 9.01 -9.52 -11.04
CA ASN A 255 9.96 -10.41 -10.39
C ASN A 255 10.34 -11.59 -11.30
N ILE A 256 11.64 -11.79 -11.48
CA ILE A 256 12.17 -12.77 -12.43
C ILE A 256 11.86 -14.21 -12.01
N THR A 257 11.72 -14.45 -10.70
CA THR A 257 11.48 -15.80 -10.18
C THR A 257 10.00 -16.13 -10.05
N LYS A 258 9.22 -15.22 -9.47
CA LYS A 258 7.79 -15.40 -9.21
C LYS A 258 7.07 -14.07 -9.40
N ARG A 259 6.49 -13.85 -10.58
CA ARG A 259 5.69 -12.64 -10.84
C ARG A 259 4.40 -12.71 -10.03
N THR A 260 4.40 -12.09 -8.86
CA THR A 260 3.31 -12.17 -7.88
C THR A 260 2.69 -10.82 -7.54
N THR A 261 1.37 -10.81 -7.37
CA THR A 261 0.65 -9.66 -6.81
C THR A 261 1.01 -9.45 -5.34
N ILE A 262 0.90 -10.50 -4.52
CA ILE A 262 1.19 -10.43 -3.09
C ILE A 262 2.34 -11.37 -2.73
N PHE A 263 3.29 -10.86 -1.96
CA PHE A 263 4.24 -11.69 -1.22
C PHE A 263 3.97 -11.58 0.28
N CYS A 264 3.67 -12.71 0.90
CA CYS A 264 3.31 -12.79 2.31
C CYS A 264 4.34 -13.60 3.08
N LYS A 265 5.20 -12.92 3.84
CA LYS A 265 6.32 -13.58 4.53
C LYS A 265 5.91 -14.37 5.77
N ASN A 266 4.79 -14.01 6.39
CA ASN A 266 4.37 -14.61 7.65
C ASN A 266 2.92 -15.10 7.67
N SER A 267 2.63 -16.03 8.57
CA SER A 267 1.32 -16.68 8.72
C SER A 267 0.25 -15.82 9.44
N LYS A 268 0.59 -14.64 9.98
CA LYS A 268 -0.31 -13.76 10.72
C LYS A 268 -1.05 -12.74 9.86
N ASN A 269 -1.23 -13.03 8.59
CA ASN A 269 -1.97 -12.19 7.66
C ASN A 269 -3.28 -12.87 7.25
N ILE A 270 -4.35 -12.08 7.17
CA ILE A 270 -5.68 -12.51 6.75
C ILE A 270 -6.04 -11.76 5.47
N PHE A 271 -6.33 -12.50 4.40
CA PHE A 271 -6.78 -11.99 3.11
C PHE A 271 -8.21 -12.46 2.87
N ARG A 272 -9.21 -11.56 2.86
CA ARG A 272 -10.60 -11.96 2.61
C ARG A 272 -11.36 -11.00 1.70
N TYR A 273 -12.26 -11.52 0.89
CA TYR A 273 -13.14 -10.73 0.01
C TYR A 273 -12.38 -9.84 -0.98
N ASN A 274 -11.12 -10.17 -1.29
CA ASN A 274 -10.33 -9.44 -2.28
C ASN A 274 -10.68 -9.91 -3.70
N TYR A 275 -10.55 -8.98 -4.63
CA TYR A 275 -10.68 -9.20 -6.06
C TYR A 275 -9.29 -9.22 -6.68
N PHE A 276 -8.88 -10.36 -7.23
CA PHE A 276 -7.61 -10.53 -7.91
C PHE A 276 -7.82 -10.86 -9.39
N ARG A 277 -7.29 -10.03 -10.28
CA ARG A 277 -7.31 -10.28 -11.72
C ARG A 277 -6.14 -9.59 -12.40
N ASN A 278 -4.96 -10.20 -12.27
CA ASN A 278 -3.72 -9.71 -12.84
C ASN A 278 -3.20 -10.74 -13.87
N ILE A 279 -3.64 -10.58 -15.12
CA ILE A 279 -3.44 -11.58 -16.20
C ILE A 279 -1.95 -11.81 -16.51
N LEU A 280 -1.12 -10.78 -16.32
CA LEU A 280 0.33 -10.84 -16.56
C LEU A 280 1.13 -11.45 -15.40
N ASN A 281 0.49 -11.69 -14.26
CA ASN A 281 1.13 -12.27 -13.07
C ASN A 281 0.99 -13.79 -13.09
N ASP A 282 2.06 -14.49 -12.74
CA ASP A 282 2.07 -15.95 -12.61
C ASP A 282 1.21 -16.38 -11.41
N TYR A 283 1.35 -15.65 -10.29
CA TYR A 283 0.65 -15.91 -9.04
C TYR A 283 -0.02 -14.63 -8.51
N GLU A 284 -1.12 -14.78 -7.79
CA GLU A 284 -1.74 -13.69 -7.02
C GLU A 284 -1.19 -13.63 -5.59
N LEU A 285 -0.78 -14.78 -5.04
CA LEU A 285 -0.19 -14.87 -3.71
C LEU A 285 0.98 -15.86 -3.70
N VAL A 286 2.12 -15.40 -3.19
CA VAL A 286 3.28 -16.24 -2.89
C VAL A 286 3.59 -16.12 -1.41
N THR A 287 3.81 -17.25 -0.76
CA THR A 287 4.15 -17.27 0.67
C THR A 287 5.66 -17.31 0.90
N GLY A 288 6.10 -16.80 2.04
CA GLY A 288 7.44 -17.00 2.57
C GLY A 288 7.64 -18.38 3.18
N ASN A 289 8.85 -18.62 3.67
CA ASN A 289 9.20 -19.85 4.36
C ASN A 289 8.46 -19.96 5.70
N GLN A 290 8.15 -21.18 6.11
CA GLN A 290 7.66 -21.48 7.45
C GLN A 290 8.68 -21.03 8.49
N SER A 291 8.21 -20.50 9.62
CA SER A 291 9.13 -20.23 10.72
C SER A 291 9.73 -21.52 11.26
N ILE A 292 11.05 -21.49 11.35
CA ILE A 292 11.90 -22.53 11.94
C ILE A 292 12.62 -21.87 13.12
N ILE A 293 12.45 -22.41 14.33
CA ILE A 293 13.08 -21.87 15.55
C ILE A 293 14.33 -22.63 15.97
N SER A 294 14.36 -23.95 15.75
CA SER A 294 15.47 -24.76 16.26
C SER A 294 15.69 -26.02 15.44
N VAL A 295 16.97 -26.34 15.29
CA VAL A 295 17.46 -27.61 14.76
C VAL A 295 17.96 -28.45 15.94
N LEU A 296 17.32 -29.59 16.19
CA LEU A 296 17.62 -30.51 17.27
C LEU A 296 18.47 -31.67 16.74
N PRO A 297 19.43 -32.17 17.54
CA PRO A 297 20.23 -33.34 17.16
C PRO A 297 19.35 -34.60 17.08
N ILE A 298 19.63 -35.44 16.09
CA ILE A 298 19.01 -36.77 15.94
C ILE A 298 19.45 -37.72 17.07
N GLN A 299 18.51 -38.53 17.56
CA GLN A 299 18.86 -39.66 18.43
C GLN A 299 19.40 -40.83 17.60
N SER A 300 20.17 -41.73 18.22
CA SER A 300 20.71 -42.93 17.56
C SER A 300 19.56 -43.73 16.93
N GLY A 301 19.50 -43.76 15.59
CA GLY A 301 18.46 -44.46 14.84
C GLY A 301 17.52 -43.58 13.99
N PHE A 302 17.93 -42.36 13.60
CA PHE A 302 17.14 -41.46 12.73
C PHE A 302 15.79 -41.03 13.31
N GLN A 303 15.65 -40.99 14.63
CA GLN A 303 14.42 -40.55 15.29
C GLN A 303 14.64 -39.24 16.03
N CYS A 304 13.65 -38.37 15.94
CA CYS A 304 13.68 -37.11 16.66
C CYS A 304 13.43 -37.29 18.16
N PRO A 305 14.02 -36.45 19.02
CA PRO A 305 13.86 -36.56 20.46
C PRO A 305 12.39 -36.47 20.88
N THR A 306 11.92 -37.43 21.67
CA THR A 306 10.54 -37.48 22.21
C THR A 306 10.43 -36.92 23.63
N SER A 307 11.55 -36.50 24.24
CA SER A 307 11.58 -35.98 25.61
C SER A 307 10.99 -34.55 25.69
N PRO A 308 10.19 -34.23 26.74
CA PRO A 308 9.60 -32.91 26.95
C PRO A 308 10.62 -31.78 27.20
N TYR A 309 11.87 -32.12 27.51
CA TYR A 309 12.96 -31.14 27.69
C TYR A 309 13.73 -30.85 26.39
N THR A 310 13.42 -31.59 25.32
CA THR A 310 13.98 -31.46 23.96
C THR A 310 12.87 -31.36 22.91
N SER A 311 11.64 -31.02 23.33
CA SER A 311 10.48 -30.92 22.46
C SER A 311 10.26 -29.48 21.99
N CYS A 312 9.61 -29.32 20.85
CA CYS A 312 9.27 -28.00 20.35
C CYS A 312 8.36 -27.22 21.33
N PRO A 313 8.42 -25.87 21.34
CA PRO A 313 7.49 -25.05 22.11
C PRO A 313 6.02 -25.38 21.78
N GLN A 314 5.10 -25.05 22.68
CA GLN A 314 3.67 -25.30 22.43
C GLN A 314 3.19 -24.64 21.12
N GLY A 315 2.44 -25.39 20.31
CA GLY A 315 1.97 -24.97 18.99
C GLY A 315 2.92 -25.26 17.82
N TRP A 316 4.15 -25.69 18.10
CA TRP A 316 5.14 -26.05 17.08
C TRP A 316 5.17 -27.56 16.86
N LYS A 317 5.52 -27.98 15.65
CA LYS A 317 5.62 -29.38 15.24
C LYS A 317 7.06 -29.75 14.94
N LEU A 318 7.39 -31.01 15.19
CA LEU A 318 8.70 -31.60 14.94
C LEU A 318 8.66 -32.33 13.59
N ARG A 319 9.62 -32.06 12.72
CA ARG A 319 9.83 -32.76 11.43
C ARG A 319 11.26 -33.28 11.36
N LEU A 320 11.42 -34.53 10.95
CA LEU A 320 12.74 -35.07 10.62
C LEU A 320 13.11 -34.61 9.20
N GLU A 321 14.27 -33.98 9.05
CA GLU A 321 14.84 -33.61 7.76
C GLU A 321 16.26 -34.15 7.68
N TYR A 322 16.48 -35.10 6.77
CA TYR A 322 17.79 -35.70 6.51
C TYR A 322 18.49 -36.17 7.80
N ASP A 323 19.37 -35.34 8.35
CA ASP A 323 20.22 -35.58 9.53
C ASP A 323 19.83 -34.74 10.76
N ALA A 324 18.72 -33.99 10.71
CA ALA A 324 18.34 -33.08 11.76
C ALA A 324 16.83 -33.05 12.03
N CYS A 325 16.47 -32.63 13.25
CA CYS A 325 15.08 -32.52 13.68
C CYS A 325 14.67 -31.06 13.81
N ILE A 326 13.73 -30.62 12.99
CA ILE A 326 13.35 -29.22 12.88
C ILE A 326 12.05 -28.97 13.62
N CYS A 327 12.05 -27.95 14.48
CA CYS A 327 10.82 -27.40 15.06
C CYS A 327 10.30 -26.27 14.18
N TYR A 328 9.13 -26.49 13.58
CA TYR A 328 8.48 -25.53 12.69
C TYR A 328 7.06 -25.22 13.15
N ARG A 329 6.53 -24.07 12.75
CA ARG A 329 5.17 -23.65 13.07
C ARG A 329 4.22 -23.99 11.92
N PRO A 330 3.19 -24.82 12.13
CA PRO A 330 2.25 -25.23 11.08
C PRO A 330 1.12 -24.21 10.86
N ASP A 331 1.31 -22.95 11.27
CA ASP A 331 0.31 -21.90 11.08
C ASP A 331 0.07 -21.69 9.58
N GLN A 332 -1.17 -21.40 9.21
CA GLN A 332 -1.60 -21.18 7.84
C GLN A 332 -2.08 -19.74 7.65
N ILE A 333 -1.86 -19.21 6.46
CA ILE A 333 -2.42 -17.92 6.05
C ILE A 333 -3.91 -18.11 5.76
N ASP A 334 -4.77 -17.26 6.32
CA ASP A 334 -6.19 -17.24 6.00
C ASP A 334 -6.40 -16.43 4.72
N ALA A 335 -6.77 -17.10 3.64
CA ALA A 335 -7.05 -16.50 2.34
C ALA A 335 -8.45 -16.89 1.82
N GLN A 336 -9.41 -17.05 2.74
CA GLN A 336 -10.76 -17.50 2.40
C GLN A 336 -11.59 -16.41 1.71
N TYR A 337 -12.62 -16.83 0.98
CA TYR A 337 -13.60 -15.91 0.36
C TYR A 337 -12.95 -14.84 -0.54
N ASN A 338 -11.85 -15.16 -1.21
CA ASN A 338 -11.31 -14.29 -2.26
C ASN A 338 -11.79 -14.78 -3.62
N TRP A 339 -11.78 -13.87 -4.59
CA TRP A 339 -11.92 -14.22 -6.00
C TRP A 339 -10.56 -14.11 -6.68
N TRP A 340 -10.08 -15.22 -7.25
CA TRP A 340 -8.70 -15.37 -7.75
C TRP A 340 -8.57 -15.15 -9.26
N GLY A 341 -9.64 -14.69 -9.91
CA GLY A 341 -9.74 -14.51 -11.36
C GLY A 341 -10.76 -15.43 -12.01
N ASP A 342 -10.90 -15.31 -13.33
CA ASP A 342 -11.88 -16.07 -14.10
C ASP A 342 -11.49 -17.55 -14.16
N THR A 343 -12.24 -18.43 -13.48
CA THR A 343 -12.14 -19.87 -13.67
C THR A 343 -12.64 -20.17 -15.08
N SER A 344 -11.83 -20.70 -15.98
CA SER A 344 -12.20 -20.98 -17.37
C SER A 344 -13.34 -22.02 -17.50
N SER A 345 -14.58 -21.56 -17.33
CA SER A 345 -15.83 -22.27 -17.65
C SER A 345 -17.03 -21.33 -17.83
N SER A 346 -16.83 -20.01 -17.86
CA SER A 346 -17.82 -19.02 -18.31
C SER A 346 -17.62 -18.72 -19.80
N SER A 347 -17.61 -19.76 -20.64
CA SER A 347 -17.80 -19.56 -22.07
C SER A 347 -19.21 -19.01 -22.25
N SER A 348 -19.29 -17.73 -22.62
CA SER A 348 -20.47 -17.12 -23.23
C SER A 348 -20.99 -18.06 -24.33
N PRO A 349 -22.33 -18.17 -24.53
CA PRO A 349 -22.87 -18.99 -25.60
C PRO A 349 -22.33 -18.47 -26.93
N THR A 350 -21.50 -19.28 -27.57
CA THR A 350 -20.96 -19.04 -28.89
C THR A 350 -22.11 -18.99 -29.88
N VAL A 351 -22.42 -17.79 -30.38
CA VAL A 351 -23.11 -17.65 -31.65
C VAL A 351 -22.14 -18.13 -32.72
N SER A 352 -22.53 -19.20 -33.39
CA SER A 352 -21.81 -19.79 -34.51
C SER A 352 -21.64 -18.78 -35.64
N SER A 353 -20.42 -18.37 -35.92
CA SER A 353 -20.03 -17.94 -37.26
C SER A 353 -18.60 -18.37 -37.55
N SER A 354 -18.50 -19.27 -38.52
CA SER A 354 -17.30 -19.80 -39.15
C SER A 354 -16.35 -18.72 -39.69
N SER A 355 -15.07 -18.77 -39.32
CA SER A 355 -13.92 -18.78 -40.27
C SER A 355 -12.56 -18.69 -39.56
N SER A 356 -11.82 -19.80 -39.62
CA SER A 356 -10.36 -19.98 -39.81
C SER A 356 -9.30 -19.02 -39.22
N ASN A 357 -8.40 -19.66 -38.47
CA ASN A 357 -6.95 -19.46 -38.33
C ASN A 357 -6.43 -18.26 -37.51
N ASN A 358 -6.01 -18.52 -36.27
CA ASN A 358 -4.58 -18.54 -35.93
C ASN A 358 -4.33 -19.07 -34.50
N GLN A 359 -3.18 -19.72 -34.36
CA GLN A 359 -2.73 -20.55 -33.24
C GLN A 359 -2.61 -19.78 -31.91
N LEU A 360 -3.15 -20.35 -30.82
CA LEU A 360 -2.61 -20.13 -29.47
C LEU A 360 -2.68 -21.44 -28.67
N LEU A 361 -1.62 -21.65 -27.88
CA LEU A 361 -1.18 -22.90 -27.29
C LEU A 361 -2.20 -23.55 -26.33
N LEU A 362 -2.50 -24.82 -26.59
CA LEU A 362 -3.23 -25.72 -25.70
C LEU A 362 -2.43 -25.99 -24.43
N MET A 363 -2.94 -25.56 -23.26
CA MET A 363 -2.61 -26.21 -22.00
C MET A 363 -3.36 -27.53 -21.89
N ASN A 364 -2.65 -28.57 -21.49
CA ASN A 364 -3.06 -29.96 -21.50
C ASN A 364 -4.34 -30.24 -20.70
N SER A 365 -5.34 -30.76 -21.42
CA SER A 365 -6.27 -31.83 -21.05
C SER A 365 -6.25 -32.29 -19.58
N VAL A 366 -7.25 -31.84 -18.83
CA VAL A 366 -7.69 -32.48 -17.59
C VAL A 366 -8.28 -33.85 -17.97
N LYS A 367 -7.70 -34.94 -17.47
CA LYS A 367 -8.31 -36.28 -17.52
C LYS A 367 -9.66 -36.23 -16.82
N SER A 368 -10.74 -36.36 -17.59
CA SER A 368 -12.10 -36.47 -17.09
C SER A 368 -12.28 -37.79 -16.33
N THR A 369 -12.19 -37.76 -15.01
CA THR A 369 -12.81 -38.78 -14.17
C THR A 369 -14.29 -38.44 -14.04
N ASN A 370 -15.14 -39.31 -14.59
CA ASN A 370 -16.59 -39.26 -14.39
C ASN A 370 -16.90 -39.47 -12.91
N ILE A 371 -17.05 -38.38 -12.17
CA ILE A 371 -17.62 -38.37 -10.84
C ILE A 371 -18.91 -37.56 -10.96
N THR A 372 -20.06 -38.21 -10.79
CA THR A 372 -21.34 -37.55 -10.54
C THR A 372 -21.25 -36.88 -9.18
N ILE A 373 -20.84 -35.63 -9.17
CA ILE A 373 -20.73 -34.77 -8.00
C ILE A 373 -21.90 -33.78 -8.07
N ASP A 374 -22.64 -33.62 -6.98
CA ASP A 374 -23.66 -32.57 -6.84
C ASP A 374 -23.08 -31.21 -7.27
N ASN A 375 -23.84 -30.42 -8.05
CA ASN A 375 -23.35 -29.19 -8.69
C ASN A 375 -22.62 -28.22 -7.73
N GLU A 376 -23.02 -28.15 -6.45
CA GLU A 376 -22.37 -27.31 -5.44
C GLU A 376 -20.97 -27.81 -5.06
N ASN A 377 -20.82 -29.12 -4.87
CA ASN A 377 -19.53 -29.74 -4.56
C ASN A 377 -18.57 -29.62 -5.76
N HIS A 378 -19.08 -29.72 -6.98
CA HIS A 378 -18.29 -29.52 -8.19
C HIS A 378 -17.77 -28.07 -8.29
N ASN A 379 -18.65 -27.08 -8.09
CA ASN A 379 -18.29 -25.67 -8.13
C ASN A 379 -17.24 -25.29 -7.08
N GLN A 380 -17.33 -25.83 -5.87
CA GLN A 380 -16.34 -25.62 -4.82
C GLN A 380 -14.98 -26.23 -5.16
N ILE A 381 -14.95 -27.44 -5.75
CA ILE A 381 -13.69 -28.07 -6.17
C ILE A 381 -13.03 -27.25 -7.28
N THR A 382 -13.81 -26.77 -8.26
CA THR A 382 -13.31 -25.96 -9.37
C THR A 382 -12.72 -24.64 -8.87
N SER A 383 -13.40 -23.90 -7.99
CA SER A 383 -12.88 -22.63 -7.47
C SER A 383 -11.64 -22.83 -6.60
N GLN A 384 -11.57 -23.90 -5.80
CA GLN A 384 -10.39 -24.23 -4.99
C GLN A 384 -9.20 -24.64 -5.84
N THR A 385 -9.41 -25.45 -6.88
CA THR A 385 -8.34 -25.88 -7.79
C THR A 385 -7.79 -24.69 -8.57
N PHE A 386 -8.66 -23.76 -8.98
CA PHE A 386 -8.23 -22.53 -9.63
C PHE A 386 -7.46 -21.62 -8.67
N ALA A 387 -7.96 -21.43 -7.45
CA ALA A 387 -7.25 -20.68 -6.41
C ALA A 387 -5.85 -21.27 -6.16
N GLN A 388 -5.77 -22.59 -6.02
CA GLN A 388 -4.51 -23.32 -5.87
C GLN A 388 -3.52 -23.01 -7.01
N ASN A 389 -3.96 -23.00 -8.27
CA ASN A 389 -3.09 -22.68 -9.41
C ASN A 389 -2.63 -21.20 -9.45
N ARG A 390 -3.27 -20.32 -8.69
CA ARG A 390 -2.91 -18.89 -8.58
C ARG A 390 -2.12 -18.58 -7.30
N ILE A 391 -1.85 -19.57 -6.47
CA ILE A 391 -1.16 -19.44 -5.19
C ILE A 391 0.09 -20.31 -5.21
N TYR A 392 1.23 -19.78 -4.80
CA TYR A 392 2.45 -20.58 -4.60
C TYR A 392 2.70 -20.76 -3.10
N ASP A 393 2.48 -21.97 -2.58
CA ASP A 393 2.49 -22.26 -1.14
C ASP A 393 3.15 -23.61 -0.78
N HIS A 394 2.86 -24.10 0.44
CA HIS A 394 3.32 -25.41 0.93
C HIS A 394 3.08 -26.59 -0.03
N GLN A 395 2.03 -26.55 -0.86
CA GLN A 395 1.73 -27.64 -1.80
C GLN A 395 2.75 -27.71 -2.94
N ASP A 396 3.33 -26.57 -3.31
CA ASP A 396 4.38 -26.46 -4.31
C ASP A 396 5.77 -26.71 -3.70
N ASP A 397 6.00 -26.25 -2.47
CA ASP A 397 7.26 -26.42 -1.73
C ASP A 397 7.00 -26.60 -0.23
N LEU A 398 7.43 -27.73 0.34
CA LEU A 398 7.24 -28.12 1.74
C LEU A 398 7.85 -27.16 2.77
N TYR A 399 8.73 -26.24 2.35
CA TYR A 399 9.31 -25.20 3.20
C TYR A 399 8.45 -23.95 3.30
N LEU A 400 7.42 -23.82 2.47
CA LEU A 400 6.55 -22.64 2.43
C LEU A 400 5.36 -22.73 3.38
N ILE A 401 4.84 -21.57 3.78
CA ILE A 401 3.65 -21.47 4.63
C ILE A 401 2.43 -21.99 3.86
N LYS A 402 1.59 -22.77 4.51
CA LYS A 402 0.34 -23.26 3.91
C LYS A 402 -0.69 -22.13 3.81
N VAL A 403 -1.47 -22.09 2.73
CA VAL A 403 -2.59 -21.15 2.57
C VAL A 403 -3.93 -21.87 2.71
N ASN A 404 -4.86 -21.23 3.41
CA ASN A 404 -6.25 -21.66 3.50
C ASN A 404 -7.11 -20.81 2.55
N TYR A 405 -7.33 -21.30 1.34
CA TYR A 405 -8.16 -20.68 0.30
C TYR A 405 -9.56 -21.31 0.20
N ALA A 406 -10.06 -21.88 1.29
CA ALA A 406 -11.42 -22.43 1.34
C ALA A 406 -12.48 -21.37 0.99
N ASN A 407 -13.61 -21.82 0.44
CA ASN A 407 -14.72 -20.95 0.03
C ASN A 407 -14.32 -19.83 -0.95
N SER A 408 -13.29 -20.08 -1.77
CA SER A 408 -12.93 -19.19 -2.88
C SER A 408 -14.12 -19.03 -3.83
N TYR A 409 -14.36 -17.81 -4.28
CA TYR A 409 -15.51 -17.51 -5.13
C TYR A 409 -15.29 -18.02 -6.55
N LEU A 410 -16.34 -18.61 -7.13
CA LEU A 410 -16.32 -19.08 -8.51
C LEU A 410 -16.39 -17.92 -9.52
N SER A 411 -17.14 -16.87 -9.19
CA SER A 411 -17.29 -15.68 -10.04
C SER A 411 -17.07 -14.41 -9.23
N ASN A 412 -16.78 -13.33 -9.94
CA ASN A 412 -16.64 -12.00 -9.35
C ASN A 412 -17.95 -11.43 -8.77
N SER A 413 -19.12 -11.99 -9.12
CA SER A 413 -20.41 -11.50 -8.60
C SER A 413 -20.49 -11.54 -7.07
N SER A 414 -19.81 -12.48 -6.41
CA SER A 414 -19.81 -12.55 -4.94
C SER A 414 -18.92 -11.50 -4.28
N THR A 415 -17.91 -10.98 -4.98
CA THR A 415 -17.05 -9.89 -4.49
C THR A 415 -17.54 -8.52 -4.91
N LEU A 416 -18.15 -8.40 -6.08
CA LEU A 416 -18.66 -7.15 -6.66
C LEU A 416 -20.15 -6.89 -6.35
N GLY A 417 -20.94 -7.91 -5.99
CA GLY A 417 -22.39 -7.83 -5.76
C GLY A 417 -23.23 -8.51 -6.87
N GLN A 418 -24.49 -8.85 -6.55
CA GLN A 418 -25.43 -9.40 -7.54
C GLN A 418 -25.88 -8.31 -8.51
N GLY A 419 -25.35 -8.38 -9.73
CA GLY A 419 -25.62 -7.43 -10.80
C GLY A 419 -24.57 -6.32 -10.87
N ILE A 420 -24.00 -6.18 -12.06
CA ILE A 420 -23.25 -5.03 -12.62
C ILE A 420 -21.72 -5.14 -12.68
N TYR A 421 -21.24 -4.86 -13.90
CA TYR A 421 -19.89 -4.71 -14.45
C TYR A 421 -18.99 -3.66 -13.76
N CYS A 422 -19.29 -3.25 -12.53
CA CYS A 422 -18.50 -2.23 -11.86
C CYS A 422 -17.11 -2.77 -11.49
N PRO A 423 -16.05 -1.97 -11.64
CA PRO A 423 -14.76 -2.34 -11.11
C PRO A 423 -14.83 -2.54 -9.58
N PRO A 424 -13.90 -3.32 -8.99
CA PRO A 424 -13.91 -3.56 -7.54
C PRO A 424 -13.84 -2.27 -6.72
N ASN A 425 -14.62 -2.20 -5.64
CA ASN A 425 -14.78 -1.04 -4.75
C ASN A 425 -15.52 0.18 -5.33
N TRP A 426 -16.17 0.03 -6.46
CA TRP A 426 -17.07 1.04 -7.01
C TRP A 426 -18.49 0.85 -6.51
N ASP A 427 -19.19 1.95 -6.31
CA ASP A 427 -20.58 1.94 -5.87
C ASP A 427 -21.51 1.89 -7.07
N PHE A 428 -22.40 0.90 -7.10
CA PHE A 428 -23.41 0.79 -8.13
C PHE A 428 -24.66 1.61 -7.78
N TYR A 429 -25.10 2.48 -8.69
CA TYR A 429 -26.33 3.25 -8.53
C TYR A 429 -26.99 3.56 -9.90
N GLU A 430 -28.30 3.34 -10.01
CA GLU A 430 -29.10 3.63 -11.23
C GLU A 430 -28.47 3.16 -12.56
N PHE A 431 -27.95 1.93 -12.61
CA PHE A 431 -27.30 1.35 -13.81
C PHE A 431 -25.92 1.93 -14.16
N ASN A 432 -25.30 2.70 -13.26
CA ASN A 432 -23.96 3.24 -13.44
C ASN A 432 -23.06 2.89 -12.25
N CYS A 433 -21.75 2.94 -12.49
CA CYS A 433 -20.75 2.72 -11.45
C CYS A 433 -20.12 4.04 -11.06
N PHE A 434 -20.06 4.32 -9.76
CA PHE A 434 -19.50 5.54 -9.22
C PHE A 434 -18.27 5.24 -8.37
N TYR A 435 -17.23 6.05 -8.53
CA TYR A 435 -16.10 6.07 -7.62
C TYR A 435 -15.88 7.49 -7.12
N TYR A 436 -15.79 7.62 -5.80
CA TYR A 436 -15.52 8.88 -5.14
C TYR A 436 -14.02 9.06 -4.91
N PHE A 437 -13.51 10.23 -5.25
CA PHE A 437 -12.12 10.62 -5.03
C PHE A 437 -12.07 11.74 -3.99
N GLY A 438 -11.25 11.58 -2.94
CA GLY A 438 -10.99 12.61 -1.95
C GLY A 438 -9.98 13.68 -2.33
N ALA A 439 -9.36 13.56 -3.50
CA ALA A 439 -8.27 14.44 -3.90
C ALA A 439 -8.73 15.89 -4.14
N PRO A 440 -7.96 16.91 -3.71
CA PRO A 440 -8.25 18.31 -3.99
C PRO A 440 -8.01 18.58 -5.49
N MET A 441 -9.10 18.72 -6.24
CA MET A 441 -9.07 19.02 -7.67
C MET A 441 -10.08 20.12 -7.98
N THR A 442 -9.76 20.97 -8.96
CA THR A 442 -10.75 21.83 -9.59
C THR A 442 -11.75 20.99 -10.40
N TYR A 443 -12.90 21.57 -10.75
CA TYR A 443 -13.90 20.89 -11.58
C TYR A 443 -13.33 20.39 -12.92
N GLN A 444 -12.52 21.23 -13.57
CA GLN A 444 -11.92 20.89 -14.86
C GLN A 444 -10.94 19.72 -14.72
N GLU A 445 -10.08 19.75 -13.71
CA GLU A 445 -9.13 18.67 -13.44
C GLU A 445 -9.85 17.37 -13.08
N ALA A 446 -10.91 17.43 -12.27
CA ALA A 446 -11.70 16.25 -11.94
C ALA A 446 -12.36 15.65 -13.19
N ASN A 447 -12.83 16.49 -14.13
CA ASN A 447 -13.36 16.04 -15.41
C ASN A 447 -12.29 15.36 -16.26
N ASP A 448 -11.13 15.98 -16.38
CA ASP A 448 -10.02 15.46 -17.17
C ASP A 448 -9.49 14.16 -16.56
N PHE A 449 -9.40 14.08 -15.22
CA PHE A 449 -9.05 12.87 -14.48
C PHE A 449 -10.01 11.72 -14.74
N CYS A 450 -11.33 11.96 -14.70
CA CYS A 450 -12.31 10.92 -15.02
C CYS A 450 -12.14 10.40 -16.46
N LEU A 451 -11.89 11.30 -17.41
CA LEU A 451 -11.71 10.94 -18.82
C LEU A 451 -10.39 10.22 -19.10
N SER A 452 -9.30 10.59 -18.42
CA SER A 452 -7.95 10.09 -18.74
C SER A 452 -7.43 8.97 -17.86
N GLU A 453 -7.80 8.95 -16.58
CA GLU A 453 -7.27 7.97 -15.59
C GLU A 453 -8.28 6.86 -15.28
N VAL A 454 -9.54 7.09 -15.57
CA VAL A 454 -10.64 6.22 -15.15
C VAL A 454 -11.45 5.70 -16.34
N ASP A 455 -11.28 6.30 -17.54
CA ASP A 455 -12.08 6.06 -18.74
C ASP A 455 -13.60 6.26 -18.51
N GLY A 456 -13.97 7.23 -17.67
CA GLY A 456 -15.35 7.57 -17.32
C GLY A 456 -15.68 9.06 -17.50
N ILE A 457 -16.88 9.46 -17.07
CA ILE A 457 -17.35 10.85 -17.11
C ILE A 457 -17.51 11.40 -15.69
N LEU A 458 -17.28 12.70 -15.51
CA LEU A 458 -17.53 13.33 -14.21
C LEU A 458 -19.03 13.39 -13.92
N ALA A 459 -19.43 12.85 -12.77
CA ALA A 459 -20.75 13.00 -12.21
C ALA A 459 -20.72 14.03 -11.07
N SER A 460 -21.58 15.04 -11.19
CA SER A 460 -21.91 15.94 -10.09
C SER A 460 -23.10 15.36 -9.34
N LEU A 461 -22.85 14.78 -8.18
CA LEU A 461 -23.90 14.43 -7.23
C LEU A 461 -24.12 15.62 -6.31
N PRO A 462 -25.35 15.84 -5.79
CA PRO A 462 -25.58 16.92 -4.83
C PRO A 462 -24.67 16.71 -3.61
N ARG A 463 -23.61 17.54 -3.54
CA ARG A 463 -22.54 17.63 -2.52
C ARG A 463 -21.21 16.92 -2.80
N ILE A 464 -21.03 16.18 -3.89
CA ILE A 464 -19.80 15.41 -4.14
C ILE A 464 -19.46 15.29 -5.64
N SER A 465 -18.18 15.45 -5.99
CA SER A 465 -17.63 15.10 -7.31
C SER A 465 -17.21 13.62 -7.33
N ALA A 466 -17.69 12.84 -8.30
CA ALA A 466 -17.36 11.42 -8.48
C ALA A 466 -17.18 11.08 -9.96
N CYS A 467 -16.36 10.09 -10.31
CA CYS A 467 -16.35 9.57 -11.68
C CYS A 467 -17.46 8.54 -11.85
N ARG A 468 -18.11 8.57 -13.00
CA ARG A 468 -19.18 7.67 -13.43
C ARG A 468 -18.72 6.91 -14.67
N LEU A 469 -18.82 5.58 -14.61
CA LEU A 469 -18.72 4.70 -15.79
C LEU A 469 -20.11 4.46 -16.38
#